data_AF-A0A2G6G6H2-F1
#
_entry.id   AF-A0A2G6G6H2-F1
#
_cell.length_a   1.000
_cell.length_b   1.000
_cell.length_c   1.000
_cell.angle_alpha   90.00
_cell.angle_beta   90.00
_cell.angle_gamma   90.00
#
_symmetry.space_group_name_H-M   'P 1'
#
loop_
_entity.id
_entity.type
_entity.pdbx_description
1 polymer ?
#
loop_
_entity_poly.entity_id
_entity_poly.type
_entity_poly.pdbx_seq_one_letter_code
_entity_poly.pdbx_strand_id
1 'polypeptide(L)'
;DTKNAMMTIQNFIEKQSDSLTGGLVLREFLDLISIGEHADSGMPLSEEYRVFVLNNQPIAIESYWHRSNSRISNSEIAWIKEISGRITSRFVTIDLARKIDGELVIMELGDGQVSGLQEIVPIELYNSIKQVI
;
A
#
# COMPACT_ATOMS: atom_id res chain seq x y z
N ASP A 1 4.03 -24.61 -8.98
CA ASP A 1 4.46 -25.29 -10.22
C ASP A 1 5.31 -24.32 -11.04
N THR A 2 6.62 -24.58 -11.14
CA THR A 2 7.59 -23.71 -11.84
C THR A 2 7.30 -23.58 -13.33
N LYS A 3 6.81 -24.65 -13.98
CA LYS A 3 6.55 -24.62 -15.43
C LYS A 3 5.45 -23.63 -15.77
N ASN A 4 4.36 -23.67 -15.01
CA ASN A 4 3.25 -22.73 -15.19
C ASN A 4 3.66 -21.29 -14.85
N ALA A 5 4.45 -21.09 -13.80
CA ALA A 5 4.97 -19.76 -13.46
C ALA A 5 5.79 -19.16 -14.60
N MET A 6 6.73 -19.94 -15.17
CA MET A 6 7.56 -19.48 -16.29
C MET A 6 6.74 -19.15 -17.54
N MET A 7 5.74 -19.97 -17.85
CA MET A 7 4.83 -19.70 -18.98
C MET A 7 4.07 -18.38 -18.79
N THR A 8 3.53 -18.13 -17.59
CA THR A 8 2.84 -16.87 -17.27
C THR A 8 3.77 -15.67 -17.35
N ILE A 9 4.97 -15.77 -16.79
CA ILE A 9 5.99 -14.71 -16.83
C ILE A 9 6.35 -14.37 -18.28
N GLN A 10 6.62 -15.40 -19.09
CA GLN A 10 6.98 -15.21 -20.49
C GLN A 10 5.83 -14.57 -21.28
N ASN A 11 4.61 -15.08 -21.13
CA ASN A 11 3.42 -14.50 -21.77
C ASN A 11 3.20 -13.03 -21.37
N PHE A 12 3.44 -12.67 -20.11
CA PHE A 12 3.35 -11.28 -19.65
C PHE A 12 4.38 -10.40 -20.35
N ILE A 13 5.65 -10.81 -20.37
CA ILE A 13 6.74 -10.07 -21.01
C ILE A 13 6.47 -9.88 -22.51
N GLU A 14 6.10 -10.96 -23.21
CA GLU A 14 5.80 -10.93 -24.65
C GLU A 14 4.64 -10.00 -24.97
N LYS A 15 3.60 -9.98 -24.14
CA LYS A 15 2.43 -9.10 -24.34
C LYS A 15 2.71 -7.63 -24.04
N GLN A 16 3.61 -7.32 -23.10
CA GLN A 16 4.02 -5.94 -22.85
C GLN A 16 4.86 -5.39 -24.02
N SER A 17 5.66 -6.24 -24.67
CA SER A 17 6.45 -5.87 -25.86
C SER A 17 7.24 -4.56 -25.60
N ASP A 18 7.23 -3.62 -26.55
CA ASP A 18 7.93 -2.34 -26.46
C ASP A 18 7.39 -1.41 -25.35
N SER A 19 6.26 -1.75 -24.72
CA SER A 19 5.70 -1.01 -23.59
C SER A 19 6.26 -1.46 -22.23
N LEU A 20 7.03 -2.54 -22.17
CA LEU A 20 7.63 -3.01 -20.91
C LEU A 20 8.62 -1.97 -20.37
N THR A 21 8.29 -1.36 -19.24
CA THR A 21 9.13 -0.35 -18.58
C THR A 21 9.70 -0.89 -17.28
N GLY A 22 11.00 -0.66 -17.04
CA GLY A 22 11.69 -1.06 -15.80
C GLY A 22 12.01 -2.56 -15.73
N GLY A 23 11.00 -3.42 -15.62
CA GLY A 23 11.15 -4.86 -15.54
C GLY A 23 10.01 -5.57 -14.80
N LEU A 24 10.26 -6.82 -14.40
CA LEU A 24 9.31 -7.63 -13.63
C LEU A 24 9.85 -7.88 -12.22
N VAL A 25 9.02 -7.62 -11.21
CA VAL A 25 9.32 -7.92 -9.80
C VAL A 25 8.47 -9.09 -9.35
N LEU A 26 9.12 -10.20 -8.98
CA LEU A 26 8.47 -11.33 -8.33
C LEU A 26 8.61 -11.16 -6.82
N ARG A 27 7.48 -11.07 -6.12
CA ARG A 27 7.43 -10.95 -4.65
C ARG A 27 7.02 -12.27 -4.05
N GLU A 28 7.52 -12.54 -2.85
CA GLU A 28 7.02 -13.63 -2.02
C GLU A 28 5.51 -13.46 -1.79
N PHE A 29 4.79 -14.58 -1.81
CA PHE A 29 3.38 -14.60 -1.43
C PHE A 29 3.29 -14.61 0.09
N LEU A 30 2.74 -13.55 0.67
CA LEU A 30 2.63 -13.38 2.11
C LEU A 30 1.25 -13.79 2.62
N ASP A 31 1.21 -14.43 3.78
CA ASP A 31 -0.04 -14.73 4.48
C ASP A 31 -0.54 -13.48 5.21
N LEU A 32 -1.57 -12.85 4.65
CA LEU A 32 -2.19 -11.63 5.16
C LEU A 32 -3.50 -11.94 5.91
N ILE A 33 -3.85 -11.10 6.88
CA ILE A 33 -5.16 -11.19 7.55
C ILE A 33 -6.25 -10.94 6.52
N SER A 34 -7.15 -11.90 6.35
CA SER A 34 -8.32 -11.77 5.47
C SER A 34 -9.44 -11.00 6.17
N ILE A 35 -10.04 -10.06 5.45
CA ILE A 35 -11.24 -9.32 5.88
C ILE A 35 -12.47 -9.65 5.02
N GLY A 36 -12.42 -10.80 4.33
CA GLY A 36 -13.48 -11.31 3.46
C GLY A 36 -13.18 -11.15 1.97
N GLU A 37 -14.22 -11.09 1.16
CA GLU A 37 -14.13 -11.01 -0.30
C GLU A 37 -14.89 -9.79 -0.84
N HIS A 38 -14.39 -9.22 -1.94
CA HIS A 38 -15.04 -8.15 -2.67
C HIS A 38 -16.36 -8.65 -3.27
N ALA A 39 -17.46 -7.94 -3.00
CA ALA A 39 -18.81 -8.42 -3.29
C ALA A 39 -19.03 -8.75 -4.79
N ASP A 40 -18.45 -7.93 -5.68
CA ASP A 40 -18.69 -8.07 -7.13
C ASP A 40 -17.69 -9.00 -7.83
N SER A 41 -16.46 -9.07 -7.34
CA SER A 41 -15.36 -9.76 -8.04
C SER A 41 -14.92 -11.06 -7.38
N GLY A 42 -15.37 -11.32 -6.14
CA GLY A 42 -14.88 -12.43 -5.33
C GLY A 42 -13.40 -12.32 -4.96
N MET A 43 -12.78 -11.16 -5.19
CA MET A 43 -11.37 -10.95 -4.89
C MET A 43 -11.16 -10.99 -3.37
N PRO A 44 -10.20 -11.79 -2.86
CA PRO A 44 -9.85 -11.76 -1.45
C PRO A 44 -9.41 -10.36 -1.03
N LEU A 45 -9.97 -9.89 0.07
CA LEU A 45 -9.60 -8.63 0.70
C LEU A 45 -8.72 -8.92 1.91
N SER A 46 -7.63 -8.17 2.01
CA SER A 46 -6.72 -8.23 3.14
C SER A 46 -6.85 -6.98 4.00
N GLU A 47 -6.46 -7.09 5.26
CA GLU A 47 -6.35 -5.95 6.16
C GLU A 47 -5.21 -5.03 5.67
N GLU A 48 -5.60 -3.96 4.98
CA GLU A 48 -4.70 -3.03 4.31
C GLU A 48 -4.98 -1.59 4.74
N TYR A 49 -3.94 -0.76 4.70
CA TYR A 49 -3.99 0.64 5.08
C TYR A 49 -3.28 1.50 4.05
N ARG A 50 -3.80 2.70 3.83
CA ARG A 50 -3.09 3.76 3.11
C ARG A 50 -2.62 4.83 4.07
N VAL A 51 -1.35 5.18 3.94
CA VAL A 51 -0.72 6.26 4.68
C VAL A 51 -0.29 7.36 3.71
N PHE A 52 -0.73 8.60 3.95
CA PHE A 52 -0.08 9.77 3.35
C PHE A 52 1.00 10.29 4.28
N VAL A 53 2.18 10.52 3.74
CA VAL A 53 3.35 11.02 4.47
C VAL A 53 3.83 12.31 3.82
N LEU A 54 3.98 13.37 4.63
CA LEU A 54 4.56 14.65 4.22
C LEU A 54 5.72 15.03 5.15
N ASN A 55 6.88 15.36 4.57
CA ASN A 55 8.11 15.72 5.31
C ASN A 55 8.45 14.70 6.41
N ASN A 56 8.40 13.41 6.06
CA ASN A 56 8.63 12.28 6.96
C ASN A 56 7.63 12.17 8.13
N GLN A 57 6.49 12.89 8.08
CA GLN A 57 5.39 12.77 9.04
C GLN A 57 4.21 12.06 8.39
N PRO A 58 3.67 10.97 8.97
CA PRO A 58 2.36 10.48 8.61
C PRO A 58 1.31 11.55 8.90
N ILE A 59 0.56 11.97 7.88
CA ILE A 59 -0.44 13.05 7.97
C ILE A 59 -1.88 12.54 7.79
N ALA A 60 -2.07 11.36 7.22
CA ALA A 60 -3.34 10.65 7.18
C ALA A 60 -3.07 9.15 7.11
N ILE A 61 -3.90 8.37 7.80
CA ILE A 61 -3.84 6.91 7.82
C ILE A 61 -5.27 6.41 7.83
N GLU A 62 -5.66 5.61 6.83
CA GLU A 62 -6.97 4.99 6.82
C GLU A 62 -6.91 3.55 6.31
N SER A 63 -7.95 2.78 6.65
CA SER A 63 -8.17 1.47 6.05
C SER A 63 -8.35 1.63 4.53
N TYR A 64 -7.71 0.75 3.76
CA TYR A 64 -7.87 0.74 2.31
C TYR A 64 -9.28 0.28 1.91
N TRP A 65 -9.90 -0.58 2.72
CA TRP A 65 -11.22 -1.16 2.48
C TRP A 65 -12.22 -0.69 3.55
N HIS A 66 -13.44 -0.34 3.15
CA HIS A 66 -14.56 0.04 4.04
C HIS A 66 -14.97 -1.00 5.13
N ARG A 67 -14.30 -2.15 5.20
CA ARG A 67 -14.68 -3.31 6.03
C ARG A 67 -13.75 -3.57 7.21
N SER A 68 -12.63 -2.86 7.33
CA SER A 68 -11.75 -3.04 8.47
C SER A 68 -12.07 -2.04 9.59
N ASN A 69 -12.32 -2.57 10.79
CA ASN A 69 -12.37 -1.77 12.02
C ASN A 69 -11.01 -1.70 12.73
N SER A 70 -9.99 -2.37 12.17
CA SER A 70 -8.66 -2.40 12.79
C SER A 70 -7.98 -1.04 12.66
N ARG A 71 -7.14 -0.73 13.64
CA ARG A 71 -6.45 0.56 13.73
C ARG A 71 -4.95 0.30 13.84
N ILE A 72 -4.17 1.18 13.23
CA ILE A 72 -2.73 1.22 13.42
C ILE A 72 -2.43 1.71 14.85
N SER A 73 -1.59 0.98 15.57
CA SER A 73 -1.14 1.28 16.93
C SER A 73 -0.10 2.41 16.95
N ASN A 74 0.13 3.01 18.13
CA ASN A 74 1.14 4.05 18.29
C ASN A 74 2.56 3.58 17.96
N SER A 75 2.89 2.32 18.27
CA SER A 75 4.19 1.72 17.91
C SER A 75 4.36 1.59 16.40
N GLU A 76 3.28 1.23 15.69
CA GLU A 76 3.31 1.14 14.24
C GLU A 76 3.36 2.52 13.58
N ILE A 77 2.68 3.53 14.12
CA ILE A 77 2.84 4.92 13.66
C ILE A 77 4.29 5.39 13.82
N ALA A 78 4.93 5.06 14.95
CA ALA A 78 6.34 5.37 15.17
C ALA A 78 7.25 4.66 14.16
N TRP A 79 6.98 3.38 13.85
CA TRP A 79 7.68 2.64 12.82
C TRP A 79 7.49 3.25 11.43
N ILE A 80 6.25 3.63 11.05
CA ILE A 80 5.93 4.31 9.78
C ILE A 80 6.75 5.61 9.68
N LYS A 81 6.81 6.40 10.75
CA LYS A 81 7.61 7.63 10.79
C LYS A 81 9.11 7.35 10.61
N GLU A 82 9.63 6.30 11.21
CA GLU A 82 11.03 5.89 11.05
C GLU A 82 11.36 5.52 9.60
N ILE A 83 10.55 4.64 8.98
CA ILE A 83 10.77 4.23 7.58
C ILE A 83 10.60 5.41 6.62
N SER A 84 9.68 6.33 6.92
CA SER A 84 9.46 7.54 6.13
C SER A 84 10.70 8.42 6.08
N GLY A 85 11.47 8.48 7.16
CA GLY A 85 12.75 9.21 7.21
C GLY A 85 13.82 8.70 6.26
N ARG A 86 13.65 7.50 5.68
CA ARG A 86 14.56 6.89 4.70
C ARG A 86 14.16 7.19 3.25
N ILE A 87 12.99 7.78 3.03
CA ILE A 87 12.46 8.10 1.72
C ILE A 87 12.91 9.51 1.33
N THR A 88 13.46 9.68 0.13
CA THR A 88 13.96 10.98 -0.34
C THR A 88 12.83 11.94 -0.74
N SER A 89 11.73 11.42 -1.28
CA SER A 89 10.57 12.25 -1.65
C SER A 89 9.87 12.78 -0.40
N ARG A 90 9.48 14.06 -0.45
CA ARG A 90 8.82 14.73 0.67
C ARG A 90 7.36 14.33 0.83
N PHE A 91 6.69 13.93 -0.26
CA PHE A 91 5.26 13.63 -0.25
C PHE A 91 5.01 12.30 -0.95
N VAL A 92 4.65 11.29 -0.16
CA VAL A 92 4.47 9.92 -0.62
C VAL A 92 3.23 9.29 -0.01
N THR A 93 2.75 8.24 -0.65
CA THR A 93 1.85 7.27 -0.05
C THR A 93 2.60 5.98 0.27
N ILE A 94 2.18 5.32 1.35
CA ILE A 94 2.65 3.99 1.73
C ILE A 94 1.41 3.13 1.91
N ASP A 95 1.28 2.08 1.10
CA ASP A 95 0.27 1.05 1.32
C ASP A 95 0.87 -0.06 2.16
N LEU A 96 0.16 -0.43 3.22
CA LEU A 96 0.57 -1.41 4.22
C LEU A 96 -0.44 -2.55 4.24
N ALA A 97 0.01 -3.76 4.51
CA ALA A 97 -0.86 -4.90 4.83
C ALA A 97 -0.46 -5.54 6.15
N ARG A 98 -1.42 -6.12 6.86
CA ARG A 98 -1.17 -6.88 8.09
C ARG A 98 -1.02 -8.36 7.80
N LYS A 99 0.12 -8.94 8.18
CA LYS A 99 0.36 -10.38 8.14
C LYS A 99 -0.43 -11.09 9.24
N ILE A 100 -0.64 -12.39 9.08
CA ILE A 100 -1.32 -13.25 10.09
C ILE A 100 -0.63 -13.28 11.46
N ASP A 101 0.67 -12.98 11.52
CA ASP A 101 1.44 -12.85 12.76
C ASP A 101 1.28 -11.48 13.44
N GLY A 102 0.53 -10.57 12.81
CA GLY A 102 0.24 -9.23 13.29
C GLY A 102 1.24 -8.16 12.82
N GLU A 103 2.35 -8.52 12.17
CA GLU A 103 3.32 -7.54 11.68
C GLU A 103 2.81 -6.82 10.41
N LEU A 104 3.08 -5.52 10.31
CA LEU A 104 2.82 -4.74 9.09
C LEU A 104 3.95 -4.90 8.08
N VAL A 105 3.58 -5.07 6.82
CA VAL A 105 4.50 -5.10 5.67
C VAL A 105 4.14 -3.98 4.70
N ILE A 106 5.17 -3.40 4.06
CA ILE A 106 4.99 -2.41 3.00
C ILE A 106 4.63 -3.12 1.70
N MET A 107 3.48 -2.78 1.13
CA MET A 107 2.98 -3.34 -0.13
C MET A 107 3.34 -2.47 -1.32
N GLU A 108 3.26 -1.14 -1.18
CA GLU A 108 3.52 -0.20 -2.27
C GLU A 108 3.98 1.15 -1.71
N LEU A 109 4.79 1.86 -2.51
CA LEU A 109 5.10 3.27 -2.32
C LEU A 109 4.61 4.04 -3.54
N GLY A 110 3.87 5.11 -3.32
CA GLY A 110 3.33 5.96 -4.38
C GLY A 110 3.71 7.42 -4.22
N ASP A 111 3.54 8.19 -5.29
CA ASP A 111 3.66 9.65 -5.24
C ASP A 111 2.38 10.25 -4.64
N GLY A 112 2.53 11.04 -3.59
CA GLY A 112 1.40 11.65 -2.88
C GLY A 112 0.56 12.60 -3.75
N GLN A 113 1.12 13.18 -4.81
CA GLN A 113 0.45 14.15 -5.69
C GLN A 113 -0.56 13.51 -6.64
N VAL A 114 -0.43 12.22 -6.92
CA VAL A 114 -1.27 11.48 -7.89
C VAL A 114 -1.95 10.24 -7.30
N SER A 115 -1.75 9.97 -6.02
CA SER A 115 -2.37 8.84 -5.34
C SER A 115 -3.86 9.07 -5.09
N GLY A 116 -4.67 8.02 -5.25
CA GLY A 116 -6.05 8.00 -4.78
C GLY A 116 -6.14 8.23 -3.27
N LEU A 117 -7.30 8.73 -2.81
CA LEU A 117 -7.57 9.00 -1.39
C LEU A 117 -8.16 7.81 -0.64
N GLN A 118 -8.82 6.88 -1.34
CA GLN A 118 -9.58 5.79 -0.74
C GLN A 118 -10.58 6.38 0.26
N GLU A 119 -10.46 5.99 1.54
CA GLU A 119 -11.32 6.40 2.64
C GLU A 119 -10.91 7.70 3.32
N ILE A 120 -9.76 8.24 2.94
CA ILE A 120 -9.25 9.46 3.55
C ILE A 120 -10.15 10.63 3.16
N VAL A 121 -10.77 11.25 4.16
CA VAL A 121 -11.64 12.40 3.95
C VAL A 121 -10.79 13.57 3.41
N PRO A 122 -11.09 14.10 2.21
CA PRO A 122 -10.22 15.08 1.56
C PRO A 122 -9.91 16.31 2.43
N ILE A 123 -10.93 16.84 3.14
CA ILE A 123 -10.77 18.03 3.97
C ILE A 123 -9.82 17.79 5.16
N GLU A 124 -9.79 16.59 5.71
CA GLU A 124 -8.91 16.23 6.81
C GLU A 124 -7.46 16.11 6.33
N LEU A 125 -7.25 15.52 5.15
CA LEU A 125 -5.94 15.47 4.51
C LEU A 125 -5.41 16.89 4.24
N TYR A 126 -6.19 17.75 3.58
CA TYR A 126 -5.75 19.11 3.26
C TYR A 126 -5.49 19.97 4.51
N ASN A 127 -6.30 19.80 5.56
CA ASN A 127 -6.03 20.45 6.84
C ASN A 127 -4.71 19.97 7.46
N SER A 128 -4.41 18.67 7.37
CA SER A 128 -3.17 18.09 7.88
C SER A 128 -1.95 18.55 7.08
N ILE A 129 -2.06 18.65 5.75
CA ILE A 129 -1.03 19.25 4.89
C ILE A 129 -0.72 20.68 5.35
N LYS A 130 -1.75 21.50 5.58
CA LYS A 130 -1.60 22.89 6.02
C LYS A 130 -0.85 23.04 7.36
N GLN A 131 -0.89 22.03 8.22
CA GLN A 131 -0.21 22.05 9.52
C GLN A 131 1.28 21.68 9.43
N VAL A 132 1.71 21.07 8.32
CA VAL A 132 3.06 20.50 8.14
C VAL A 132 3.90 21.29 7.11
N ILE A 133 3.27 22.18 6.34
CA ILE A 133 3.93 23.15 5.45
C ILE A 133 4.18 24.49 6.16
#